data_AF-A0A7S2V940-F1
#
_entry.id   AF-A0A7S2V940-F1
#
_cell.length_a   1.000
_cell.length_b   1.000
_cell.length_c   1.000
_cell.angle_alpha   90.00
_cell.angle_beta   90.00
_cell.angle_gamma   90.00
#
_symmetry.space_group_name_H-M   'P 1'
#
loop_
_entity.id
_entity.type
_entity.pdbx_description
1 polymer ?
#
loop_
_entity_poly.entity_id
_entity_poly.type
_entity_poly.pdbx_seq_one_letter_code
_entity_poly.pdbx_strand_id
1 'polypeptide(L)'
;MKRFVPEAWSTMPYFEQIKELEGIPVINLHLWFDKKLTSVDHLCFSRSKYLSVYADMSTTCKEYADDNKSMLELVFAPCSPIAGGNVNWISKSDEEIIEATMEELARLFPTEIAADGSKAKLVKYAVVKVPRSVYAAIPGRNKYRPSQKTPIPNFTLAGDWTSQKFLGSMEGAILAGKLAADVVASKAAGVDFFTNQDKEIKPDIIERAAKAVPKKP
;
A
#
# COMPACT_ATOMS: atom_id res chain seq x y z
N MET A 1 0.64 5.00 -13.19
CA MET A 1 1.35 6.04 -13.97
C MET A 1 2.53 5.51 -14.79
N LYS A 2 3.58 4.91 -14.20
CA LYS A 2 4.84 4.56 -14.91
C LYS A 2 4.71 3.83 -16.27
N ARG A 3 3.71 2.96 -16.42
CA ARG A 3 3.44 2.18 -17.65
C ARG A 3 2.58 2.90 -18.69
N PHE A 4 2.09 4.09 -18.38
CA PHE A 4 1.15 4.83 -19.23
C PHE A 4 1.66 6.24 -19.56
N VAL A 5 2.94 6.52 -19.29
CA VAL A 5 3.57 7.79 -19.68
C VAL A 5 3.69 7.79 -21.21
N PRO A 6 3.07 8.76 -21.93
CA PRO A 6 3.20 8.86 -23.37
C PRO A 6 4.65 8.98 -23.82
N GLU A 7 4.95 8.50 -25.03
CA GLU A 7 6.32 8.51 -25.58
C GLU A 7 6.94 9.92 -25.55
N ALA A 8 6.17 10.95 -25.88
CA ALA A 8 6.60 12.36 -25.85
C ALA A 8 7.00 12.86 -24.45
N TRP A 9 6.55 12.22 -23.37
CA TRP A 9 6.81 12.61 -21.98
C TRP A 9 7.86 11.71 -21.32
N SER A 10 8.17 10.57 -21.93
CA SER A 10 8.97 9.48 -21.35
C SER A 10 10.41 9.86 -21.03
N THR A 11 10.93 10.94 -21.62
CA THR A 11 12.28 11.50 -21.39
C THR A 11 12.25 12.82 -20.62
N MET A 12 11.10 13.28 -20.13
CA MET A 12 11.05 14.51 -19.33
C MET A 12 11.48 14.21 -17.88
N PRO A 13 12.34 15.05 -17.26
CA PRO A 13 12.82 14.83 -15.89
C PRO A 13 11.70 14.65 -14.86
N TYR A 14 10.58 15.36 -15.03
CA TYR A 14 9.43 15.28 -14.12
C TYR A 14 8.79 13.88 -14.09
N PHE A 15 8.74 13.17 -15.22
CA PHE A 15 8.20 11.81 -15.28
C PHE A 15 9.28 10.75 -15.00
N GLU A 16 10.55 11.08 -15.25
CA GLU A 16 11.70 10.21 -14.98
C GLU A 16 11.89 9.94 -13.48
N GLN A 17 11.71 10.95 -12.60
CA GLN A 17 11.84 10.76 -11.15
C GLN A 17 10.86 9.74 -10.56
N ILE A 18 9.70 9.53 -11.20
CA ILE A 18 8.68 8.59 -10.71
C ILE A 18 9.21 7.15 -10.73
N LYS A 19 10.21 6.85 -11.57
CA LYS A 19 10.88 5.54 -11.60
C LYS A 19 11.60 5.20 -10.29
N GLU A 20 11.92 6.20 -9.47
CA GLU A 20 12.50 5.98 -8.12
C GLU A 20 11.47 5.51 -7.09
N LEU A 21 10.17 5.54 -7.44
CA LEU A 21 9.09 5.10 -6.56
C LEU A 21 8.62 3.71 -6.98
N GLU A 22 8.95 2.70 -6.18
CA GLU A 22 8.50 1.32 -6.38
C GLU A 22 7.40 0.95 -5.38
N GLY A 23 6.39 0.20 -5.81
CA GLY A 23 5.34 -0.28 -4.91
C GLY A 23 5.84 -1.45 -4.06
N ILE A 24 5.50 -1.48 -2.77
CA ILE A 24 5.79 -2.63 -1.91
C ILE A 24 4.68 -3.68 -2.01
N PRO A 25 5.01 -4.97 -1.99
CA PRO A 25 4.01 -6.03 -1.93
C PRO A 25 3.46 -6.20 -0.52
N VAL A 26 2.15 -6.43 -0.42
CA VAL A 26 1.44 -6.78 0.81
C VAL A 26 0.33 -7.78 0.48
N ILE A 27 -0.04 -8.60 1.45
CA ILE A 27 -1.18 -9.52 1.35
C ILE A 27 -2.12 -9.19 2.52
N ASN A 28 -3.42 -9.10 2.23
CA ASN A 28 -4.45 -8.97 3.24
C ASN A 28 -5.26 -10.27 3.28
N LEU A 29 -5.46 -10.80 4.48
CA LEU A 29 -6.08 -12.10 4.73
C LEU A 29 -7.37 -11.92 5.49
N HIS A 30 -8.41 -12.64 5.08
CA HIS A 30 -9.68 -12.69 5.80
C HIS A 30 -9.98 -14.15 6.13
N LEU A 31 -10.07 -14.49 7.42
CA LEU A 31 -10.26 -15.85 7.91
C LEU A 31 -11.53 -15.92 8.75
N TRP A 32 -12.50 -16.73 8.33
CA TRP A 32 -13.76 -16.93 9.06
C TRP A 32 -13.71 -18.20 9.88
N PHE A 33 -13.94 -18.08 11.18
CA PHE A 33 -13.97 -19.21 12.11
C PHE A 33 -15.41 -19.61 12.45
N ASP A 34 -15.59 -20.89 12.81
CA ASP A 34 -16.89 -21.47 13.19
C ASP A 34 -17.39 -21.03 14.57
N LYS A 35 -16.51 -20.41 15.38
CA LYS A 35 -16.77 -19.95 16.74
C LYS A 35 -16.38 -18.48 16.91
N LYS A 36 -17.03 -17.82 17.86
CA LYS A 36 -16.62 -16.51 18.35
C LYS A 36 -15.36 -16.66 19.20
N LEU A 37 -14.33 -15.90 18.84
CA LEU A 37 -13.11 -15.73 19.60
C LEU A 37 -13.33 -14.63 20.65
N THR A 38 -12.66 -14.76 21.78
CA THR A 38 -12.88 -13.92 22.97
C THR A 38 -11.67 -13.07 23.36
N SER A 39 -10.51 -13.32 22.75
CA SER A 39 -9.25 -12.70 23.18
C SER A 39 -9.00 -11.28 22.66
N VAL A 40 -9.77 -10.76 21.68
CA VAL A 40 -9.45 -9.51 20.98
C VAL A 40 -10.70 -8.67 20.69
N ASP A 41 -10.64 -7.38 21.02
CA ASP A 41 -11.70 -6.38 20.80
C ASP A 41 -11.23 -5.11 20.06
N HIS A 42 -9.95 -5.05 19.65
CA HIS A 42 -9.31 -3.90 19.01
C HIS A 42 -8.29 -4.32 17.95
N LEU A 43 -7.68 -3.33 17.27
CA LEU A 43 -6.52 -3.56 16.43
C LEU A 43 -5.33 -4.04 17.27
N CYS A 44 -4.72 -5.15 16.88
CA CYS A 44 -3.58 -5.75 17.57
C CYS A 44 -2.32 -5.80 16.71
N PHE A 45 -1.15 -5.66 17.35
CA PHE A 45 0.15 -5.91 16.74
C PHE A 45 0.60 -7.33 17.07
N SER A 46 0.70 -8.20 16.06
CA SER A 46 1.02 -9.63 16.28
C SER A 46 2.45 -9.89 16.78
N ARG A 47 3.39 -8.99 16.44
CA ARG A 47 4.85 -9.21 16.55
C ARG A 47 5.31 -10.54 15.94
N SER A 48 4.59 -10.99 14.92
CA SER A 48 4.90 -12.19 14.15
C SER A 48 6.01 -11.90 13.13
N LYS A 49 6.68 -12.95 12.67
CA LYS A 49 7.60 -12.88 11.52
C LYS A 49 6.88 -12.67 10.18
N TYR A 50 5.58 -12.98 10.09
CA TYR A 50 4.80 -12.92 8.85
C TYR A 50 3.55 -12.04 8.94
N LEU A 51 3.03 -11.83 10.13
CA LEU A 51 1.84 -11.01 10.36
C LEU A 51 2.27 -9.66 10.93
N SER A 52 1.59 -8.60 10.51
CA SER A 52 1.77 -7.24 11.03
C SER A 52 0.65 -6.96 12.03
N VAL A 53 -0.31 -6.13 11.65
CA VAL A 53 -1.53 -5.85 12.41
C VAL A 53 -2.66 -6.83 12.03
N TYR A 54 -3.56 -7.06 12.97
CA TYR A 54 -4.79 -7.81 12.74
C TYR A 54 -5.92 -7.32 13.65
N ALA A 55 -7.17 -7.66 13.31
CA ALA A 55 -8.34 -7.39 14.13
C ALA A 55 -9.41 -8.47 13.93
N ASP A 56 -10.25 -8.71 14.93
CA ASP A 56 -11.52 -9.41 14.71
C ASP A 56 -12.54 -8.41 14.18
N MET A 57 -12.81 -8.52 12.89
CA MET A 57 -13.73 -7.65 12.17
C MET A 57 -15.18 -7.88 12.60
N SER A 58 -15.54 -9.06 13.11
CA SER A 58 -16.89 -9.30 13.63
C SER A 58 -17.14 -8.63 14.99
N THR A 59 -16.10 -8.04 15.58
CA THR A 59 -16.19 -7.21 16.79
C THR A 59 -15.94 -5.74 16.47
N THR A 60 -14.94 -5.44 15.63
CA THR A 60 -14.46 -4.07 15.40
C THR A 60 -15.16 -3.33 14.25
N CYS A 61 -15.87 -4.04 13.37
CA CYS A 61 -16.56 -3.44 12.22
C CYS A 61 -18.07 -3.73 12.27
N LYS A 62 -18.89 -2.68 12.33
CA LYS A 62 -20.36 -2.80 12.48
C LYS A 62 -21.03 -3.61 11.38
N GLU A 63 -20.60 -3.45 10.13
CA GLU A 63 -21.19 -4.16 8.98
C GLU A 63 -20.84 -5.66 8.98
N TYR A 64 -19.76 -6.04 9.65
CA TYR A 64 -19.29 -7.43 9.74
C TYR A 64 -19.62 -8.10 11.07
N ALA A 65 -20.42 -7.44 11.92
CA ALA A 65 -20.74 -7.89 13.27
C ALA A 65 -21.38 -9.29 13.27
N ASP A 66 -20.85 -10.18 14.11
CA ASP A 66 -21.39 -11.52 14.36
C ASP A 66 -21.05 -11.93 15.80
N ASP A 67 -22.07 -12.29 16.58
CA ASP A 67 -21.94 -12.65 17.99
C ASP A 67 -21.53 -14.12 18.19
N ASN A 68 -21.70 -14.96 17.17
CA ASN A 68 -21.48 -16.40 17.24
C ASN A 68 -20.22 -16.86 16.51
N LYS A 69 -19.70 -16.04 15.59
CA LYS A 69 -18.54 -16.34 14.74
C LYS A 69 -17.56 -15.18 14.69
N SER A 70 -16.29 -15.49 14.47
CA SER A 70 -15.24 -14.49 14.27
C SER A 70 -14.74 -14.44 12.84
N MET A 71 -14.37 -13.23 12.41
CA MET A 71 -13.67 -13.00 11.15
C MET A 71 -12.40 -12.21 11.44
N LEU A 72 -11.25 -12.89 11.40
CA LEU A 72 -9.97 -12.22 11.56
C LEU A 72 -9.53 -11.64 10.22
N GLU A 73 -9.29 -10.33 10.19
CA GLU A 73 -8.59 -9.67 9.09
C GLU A 73 -7.16 -9.37 9.50
N LEU A 74 -6.19 -9.80 8.68
CA LEU A 74 -4.76 -9.74 9.00
C LEU A 74 -3.96 -9.17 7.85
N VAL A 75 -3.02 -8.30 8.17
CA VAL A 75 -1.98 -7.87 7.22
C VAL A 75 -0.83 -8.87 7.28
N PHE A 76 -0.59 -9.57 6.17
CA PHE A 76 0.54 -10.46 5.99
C PHE A 76 1.67 -9.70 5.28
N ALA A 77 2.74 -9.45 6.03
CA ALA A 77 3.94 -8.72 5.62
C ALA A 77 5.09 -9.04 6.60
N PRO A 78 6.36 -9.04 6.15
CA PRO A 78 6.83 -8.59 4.84
C PRO A 78 6.82 -9.68 3.74
N CYS A 79 6.48 -9.31 2.50
CA CYS A 79 6.29 -10.26 1.38
C CYS A 79 7.45 -10.33 0.36
N SER A 80 8.52 -9.54 0.52
CA SER A 80 9.68 -9.52 -0.38
C SER A 80 10.85 -8.72 0.21
N PRO A 81 12.07 -8.76 -0.37
CA PRO A 81 13.22 -8.01 0.13
C PRO A 81 13.01 -6.49 0.19
N ILE A 82 12.32 -5.89 -0.78
CA ILE A 82 12.02 -4.45 -0.77
C ILE A 82 11.05 -4.07 0.38
N ALA A 83 10.26 -5.03 0.86
CA ALA A 83 9.40 -4.87 2.02
C ALA A 83 10.07 -5.33 3.33
N GLY A 84 11.33 -5.79 3.30
CA GLY A 84 12.07 -6.27 4.48
C GLY A 84 11.93 -7.77 4.79
N GLY A 85 11.45 -8.57 3.84
CA GLY A 85 11.27 -10.02 3.99
C GLY A 85 12.19 -10.85 3.10
N ASN A 86 12.54 -12.07 3.51
CA ASN A 86 13.43 -12.95 2.74
C ASN A 86 12.68 -13.92 1.81
N VAL A 87 11.34 -13.94 1.88
CA VAL A 87 10.48 -14.85 1.13
C VAL A 87 9.58 -14.04 0.22
N ASN A 88 9.50 -14.44 -1.06
CA ASN A 88 8.53 -13.88 -1.99
C ASN A 88 7.15 -14.51 -1.76
N TRP A 89 6.41 -14.02 -0.78
CA TRP A 89 5.09 -14.55 -0.43
C TRP A 89 4.03 -14.31 -1.51
N ILE A 90 4.22 -13.30 -2.38
CA ILE A 90 3.31 -13.03 -3.49
C ILE A 90 3.26 -14.18 -4.50
N SER A 91 4.36 -14.91 -4.69
CA SER A 91 4.43 -16.06 -5.60
C SER A 91 3.95 -17.38 -5.00
N LYS A 92 3.64 -17.41 -3.70
CA LYS A 92 3.17 -18.62 -3.01
C LYS A 92 1.69 -18.89 -3.28
N SER A 93 1.26 -20.14 -3.13
CA SER A 93 -0.17 -20.48 -3.22
C SER A 93 -0.95 -19.88 -2.05
N ASP A 94 -2.27 -19.81 -2.17
CA ASP A 94 -3.12 -19.31 -1.09
C ASP A 94 -3.06 -20.25 0.11
N GLU A 95 -2.98 -21.56 -0.15
CA GLU A 95 -2.86 -22.61 0.86
C GLU A 95 -1.56 -22.47 1.67
N GLU A 96 -0.41 -22.24 1.02
CA GLU A 96 0.88 -22.01 1.70
C GLU A 96 0.83 -20.78 2.62
N ILE A 97 0.12 -19.73 2.20
CA ILE A 97 -0.03 -18.49 3.00
C ILE A 97 -0.96 -18.74 4.19
N ILE A 98 -2.07 -19.48 3.98
CA ILE A 98 -3.02 -19.83 5.04
C ILE A 98 -2.39 -20.76 6.06
N GLU A 99 -1.63 -21.78 5.63
CA GLU A 99 -0.90 -22.68 6.53
C GLU A 99 0.06 -21.91 7.44
N ALA A 100 0.92 -21.06 6.86
CA ALA A 100 1.82 -20.20 7.63
C ALA A 100 1.09 -19.22 8.57
N THR A 101 -0.09 -18.76 8.17
CA THR A 101 -0.94 -17.89 9.01
C THR A 101 -1.55 -18.66 10.17
N MET A 102 -2.02 -19.89 9.95
CA MET A 102 -2.61 -20.74 10.98
C MET A 102 -1.58 -21.16 12.04
N GLU A 103 -0.31 -21.37 11.66
CA GLU A 103 0.79 -21.57 12.61
C GLU A 103 0.98 -20.36 13.54
N GLU A 104 1.01 -19.15 12.98
CA GLU A 104 1.15 -17.92 13.77
C GLU A 104 -0.10 -17.65 14.63
N LEU A 105 -1.29 -17.96 14.13
CA LEU A 105 -2.54 -17.84 14.89
C LEU A 105 -2.61 -18.84 16.05
N ALA A 106 -2.11 -20.07 15.88
CA ALA A 106 -2.01 -21.04 16.98
C ALA A 106 -1.09 -20.54 18.11
N ARG A 107 -0.05 -19.76 17.78
CA ARG A 107 0.81 -19.09 18.77
C ARG A 107 0.12 -17.89 19.43
N LEU A 108 -0.64 -17.10 18.67
CA LEU A 108 -1.32 -15.89 19.15
C LEU A 108 -2.56 -16.21 20.00
N PHE A 109 -3.29 -17.28 19.65
CA PHE A 109 -4.52 -17.73 20.28
C PHE A 109 -4.38 -19.18 20.79
N PRO A 110 -3.43 -19.45 21.70
CA PRO A 110 -3.04 -20.81 22.08
C PRO A 110 -4.16 -21.59 22.78
N THR A 111 -5.25 -20.95 23.19
CA THR A 111 -6.43 -21.61 23.80
C THR A 111 -7.63 -21.71 22.86
N GLU A 112 -7.63 -21.02 21.72
CA GLU A 112 -8.81 -20.90 20.84
C GLU A 112 -8.57 -21.39 19.41
N ILE A 113 -7.34 -21.29 18.91
CA ILE A 113 -6.96 -21.73 17.56
C ILE A 113 -5.85 -22.78 17.66
N ALA A 114 -5.95 -23.81 16.82
CA ALA A 114 -4.91 -24.82 16.66
C ALA A 114 -4.78 -25.16 15.18
N ALA A 115 -3.54 -25.29 14.69
CA ALA A 115 -3.26 -25.57 13.29
C ALA A 115 -3.76 -26.95 12.83
N ASP A 116 -3.90 -27.89 13.76
CA ASP A 116 -4.44 -29.24 13.51
C ASP A 116 -5.98 -29.31 13.45
N GLY A 117 -6.67 -28.17 13.65
CA GLY A 117 -8.13 -28.10 13.64
C GLY A 117 -8.82 -28.65 14.90
N SER A 118 -8.08 -28.91 15.98
CA SER A 118 -8.64 -29.39 17.25
C SER A 118 -9.49 -28.36 18.01
N LYS A 119 -9.39 -27.07 17.66
CA LYS A 119 -10.10 -25.95 18.30
C LYS A 119 -11.08 -25.25 17.35
N ALA A 120 -11.06 -23.91 17.26
CA ALA A 120 -11.85 -23.18 16.27
C ALA A 120 -11.44 -23.61 14.85
N LYS A 121 -12.43 -23.87 14.00
CA LYS A 121 -12.22 -24.36 12.63
C LYS A 121 -12.36 -23.22 11.64
N LEU A 122 -11.40 -23.12 10.73
CA LEU A 122 -11.47 -22.22 9.59
C LEU A 122 -12.56 -22.71 8.62
N VAL A 123 -13.61 -21.92 8.44
CA VAL A 123 -14.76 -22.25 7.59
C VAL A 123 -14.50 -21.87 6.14
N LYS A 124 -13.90 -20.69 5.94
CA LYS A 124 -13.51 -20.15 4.63
C LYS A 124 -12.44 -19.09 4.82
N TYR A 125 -11.77 -18.74 3.74
CA TYR A 125 -10.79 -17.66 3.72
C TYR A 125 -10.82 -16.88 2.40
N ALA A 126 -10.22 -15.69 2.40
CA ALA A 126 -9.90 -14.93 1.21
C ALA A 126 -8.47 -14.35 1.32
N VAL A 127 -7.66 -14.58 0.28
CA VAL A 127 -6.28 -14.08 0.19
C VAL A 127 -6.22 -12.98 -0.88
N VAL A 128 -6.05 -11.74 -0.45
CA VAL A 128 -5.97 -10.58 -1.35
C VAL A 128 -4.52 -10.15 -1.50
N LYS A 129 -3.90 -10.55 -2.63
CA LYS A 129 -2.50 -10.22 -2.94
C LYS A 129 -2.43 -8.87 -3.66
N VAL A 130 -1.67 -7.93 -3.13
CA VAL A 130 -1.40 -6.62 -3.75
C VAL A 130 0.11 -6.50 -4.02
N PRO A 131 0.60 -6.92 -5.21
CA PRO A 131 2.04 -6.96 -5.49
C PRO A 131 2.73 -5.60 -5.52
N ARG A 132 1.96 -4.53 -5.72
CA ARG A 132 2.42 -3.14 -5.81
C ARG A 132 1.40 -2.23 -5.13
N SER A 133 1.44 -2.19 -3.81
CA SER A 133 0.59 -1.36 -2.96
C SER A 133 1.12 0.08 -2.91
N VAL A 134 1.23 0.67 -1.71
CA VAL A 134 1.88 1.96 -1.49
C VAL A 134 3.34 1.95 -1.94
N TYR A 135 3.90 3.14 -2.21
CA TYR A 135 5.31 3.23 -2.57
C TYR A 135 6.23 2.86 -1.39
N ALA A 136 7.39 2.29 -1.69
CA ALA A 136 8.42 1.95 -0.74
C ALA A 136 9.04 3.22 -0.15
N ALA A 137 8.72 3.53 1.10
CA ALA A 137 9.27 4.66 1.84
C ALA A 137 10.70 4.37 2.37
N ILE A 138 11.58 3.83 1.51
CA ILE A 138 12.98 3.58 1.86
C ILE A 138 13.77 4.90 1.93
N PRO A 139 14.92 4.92 2.64
CA PRO A 139 15.71 6.14 2.82
C PRO A 139 16.01 6.86 1.49
N GLY A 140 15.87 8.18 1.49
CA GLY A 140 16.15 9.02 0.33
C GLY A 140 15.03 9.11 -0.72
N ARG A 141 13.88 8.44 -0.57
CA ARG A 141 12.81 8.44 -1.59
C ARG A 141 11.90 9.66 -1.60
N ASN A 142 11.72 10.34 -0.47
CA ASN A 142 10.80 11.48 -0.38
C ASN A 142 11.13 12.59 -1.40
N LYS A 143 12.40 12.74 -1.79
CA LYS A 143 12.87 13.76 -2.74
C LYS A 143 12.42 13.54 -4.19
N TYR A 144 11.94 12.34 -4.53
CA TYR A 144 11.50 11.96 -5.88
C TYR A 144 9.97 11.94 -6.05
N ARG A 145 9.22 12.24 -4.96
CA ARG A 145 7.75 12.36 -5.01
C ARG A 145 7.38 13.64 -5.77
N PRO A 146 6.70 13.55 -6.94
CA PRO A 146 6.39 14.75 -7.74
C PRO A 146 5.30 15.60 -7.08
N SER A 147 5.30 16.91 -7.31
CA SER A 147 4.17 17.79 -6.94
C SER A 147 2.93 17.48 -7.78
N GLN A 148 1.75 17.96 -7.39
CA GLN A 148 0.52 17.74 -8.14
C GLN A 148 0.52 18.51 -9.48
N LYS A 149 1.19 19.67 -9.52
CA LYS A 149 1.44 20.46 -10.72
C LYS A 149 2.46 19.75 -11.61
N THR A 150 2.07 19.46 -12.85
CA THR A 150 2.97 18.86 -13.86
C THR A 150 3.42 19.91 -14.88
N PRO A 151 4.51 19.68 -15.64
CA PRO A 151 4.93 20.56 -16.73
C PRO A 151 3.95 20.55 -17.93
N ILE A 152 2.95 19.68 -17.93
CA ILE A 152 1.96 19.57 -19.02
C ILE A 152 0.73 20.40 -18.64
N PRO A 153 0.33 21.42 -19.44
CA PRO A 153 -0.68 22.41 -19.06
C PRO A 153 -2.00 21.82 -18.55
N ASN A 154 -2.55 20.81 -19.23
CA ASN A 154 -3.85 20.21 -18.91
C ASN A 154 -3.73 18.84 -18.23
N PHE A 155 -2.62 18.60 -17.52
CA PHE A 155 -2.39 17.35 -16.80
C PHE A 155 -1.94 17.64 -15.37
N THR A 156 -2.55 16.95 -14.41
CA THR A 156 -2.33 17.09 -12.96
C THR A 156 -2.26 15.69 -12.36
N LEU A 157 -1.42 15.50 -11.34
CA LEU A 157 -1.28 14.23 -10.63
C LEU A 157 -1.93 14.29 -9.25
N ALA A 158 -2.51 13.16 -8.84
CA ALA A 158 -3.01 12.93 -7.48
C ALA A 158 -2.66 11.51 -7.03
N GLY A 159 -2.70 11.29 -5.72
CA GLY A 159 -2.39 10.01 -5.08
C GLY A 159 -1.38 10.17 -3.95
N ASP A 160 -1.41 9.24 -3.02
CA ASP A 160 -0.57 9.22 -1.81
C ASP A 160 0.95 9.32 -2.09
N TRP A 161 1.38 8.79 -3.24
CA TRP A 161 2.76 8.83 -3.76
C TRP A 161 3.21 10.21 -4.24
N THR A 162 2.30 11.13 -4.57
CA THR A 162 2.63 12.52 -4.90
C THR A 162 3.12 13.27 -3.65
N SER A 163 3.76 14.42 -3.81
CA SER A 163 4.37 15.19 -2.73
C SER A 163 3.30 15.73 -1.77
N GLN A 164 3.31 15.25 -0.53
CA GLN A 164 2.48 15.71 0.59
C GLN A 164 3.04 15.16 1.92
N LYS A 165 2.57 15.68 3.06
CA LYS A 165 3.18 15.49 4.39
C LYS A 165 2.72 14.28 5.22
N PHE A 166 1.69 13.55 4.79
CA PHE A 166 1.01 12.46 5.51
C PHE A 166 1.29 11.05 4.95
N LEU A 167 2.49 10.81 4.41
CA LEU A 167 2.96 9.47 3.98
C LEU A 167 2.11 8.79 2.88
N GLY A 168 2.48 7.57 2.49
CA GLY A 168 1.64 6.70 1.66
C GLY A 168 0.46 6.17 2.49
N SER A 169 -0.60 6.96 2.63
CA SER A 169 -1.74 6.69 3.51
C SER A 169 -3.05 7.19 2.90
N MET A 170 -4.18 6.82 3.52
CA MET A 170 -5.50 7.37 3.17
C MET A 170 -5.55 8.90 3.31
N GLU A 171 -5.00 9.44 4.40
CA GLU A 171 -4.90 10.89 4.61
C GLU A 171 -4.01 11.55 3.53
N GLY A 172 -2.90 10.90 3.18
CA GLY A 172 -2.02 11.34 2.11
C GLY A 172 -2.71 11.36 0.74
N ALA A 173 -3.55 10.37 0.44
CA ALA A 173 -4.35 10.32 -0.78
C ALA A 173 -5.39 11.45 -0.83
N ILE A 174 -6.10 11.69 0.28
CA ILE A 174 -7.10 12.77 0.38
C ILE A 174 -6.43 14.13 0.21
N LEU A 175 -5.34 14.39 0.93
CA LEU A 175 -4.61 15.66 0.81
C LEU A 175 -4.06 15.85 -0.60
N ALA A 176 -3.49 14.81 -1.22
CA ALA A 176 -3.03 14.88 -2.60
C ALA A 176 -4.15 15.21 -3.58
N GLY A 177 -5.36 14.67 -3.37
CA GLY A 177 -6.54 15.00 -4.16
C GLY A 177 -6.96 16.46 -4.01
N LYS A 178 -6.96 17.00 -2.79
CA LYS A 178 -7.25 18.42 -2.52
C LYS A 178 -6.23 19.33 -3.21
N LEU A 179 -4.93 19.04 -3.06
CA LEU A 179 -3.86 19.80 -3.71
C LEU A 179 -3.97 19.76 -5.24
N ALA A 180 -4.35 18.61 -5.81
CA ALA A 180 -4.59 18.49 -7.24
C ALA A 180 -5.79 19.31 -7.71
N ALA A 181 -6.88 19.35 -6.92
CA ALA A 181 -8.03 20.18 -7.20
C ALA A 181 -7.66 21.68 -7.17
N ASP A 182 -6.84 22.10 -6.21
CA ASP A 182 -6.36 23.49 -6.11
C ASP A 182 -5.49 23.89 -7.32
N VAL A 183 -4.63 22.98 -7.83
CA VAL A 183 -3.89 23.20 -9.09
C VAL A 183 -4.85 23.47 -10.23
N VAL A 184 -5.91 22.65 -10.37
CA VAL A 184 -6.90 22.76 -11.45
C VAL A 184 -7.68 24.07 -11.33
N ALA A 185 -8.17 24.39 -10.14
CA ALA A 185 -8.93 25.61 -9.89
C ALA A 185 -8.10 26.87 -10.17
N SER A 186 -6.83 26.89 -9.74
CA SER A 186 -5.91 28.01 -9.97
C SER A 186 -5.63 28.22 -11.46
N LYS A 187 -5.34 27.13 -12.19
CA LYS A 187 -5.17 27.18 -13.66
C LYS A 187 -6.42 27.73 -14.35
N ALA A 188 -7.61 27.29 -13.95
CA ALA A 188 -8.87 27.77 -14.51
C ALA A 188 -9.11 29.26 -14.23
N ALA A 189 -8.67 29.76 -13.08
CA ALA A 189 -8.76 31.16 -12.70
C ALA A 189 -7.63 32.03 -13.29
N GLY A 190 -6.68 31.46 -14.06
CA GLY A 190 -5.56 32.19 -14.63
C GLY A 190 -4.53 32.68 -13.60
N VAL A 191 -4.54 32.11 -12.40
CA VAL A 191 -3.57 32.44 -11.34
C VAL A 191 -2.55 31.32 -11.22
N ASP A 192 -1.29 31.67 -10.96
CA ASP A 192 -0.29 30.63 -10.70
C ASP A 192 -0.57 30.01 -9.33
N PHE A 193 -0.61 28.69 -9.30
CA PHE A 193 -0.79 27.96 -8.06
C PHE A 193 0.52 27.95 -7.29
N PHE A 194 0.62 28.82 -6.29
CA PHE A 194 1.75 28.80 -5.36
C PHE A 194 1.56 27.68 -4.36
N THR A 195 2.24 26.55 -4.60
CA THR A 195 2.56 25.65 -3.48
C THR A 195 3.99 25.85 -3.07
N ASN A 196 4.22 25.99 -1.77
CA ASN A 196 5.52 25.74 -1.16
C ASN A 196 5.92 24.23 -1.23
N GLN A 197 5.37 23.48 -2.20
CA GLN A 197 5.54 22.02 -2.33
C GLN A 197 6.14 21.60 -3.67
N ASP A 198 6.44 22.54 -4.57
CA ASP A 198 7.22 22.23 -5.76
C ASP A 198 8.63 21.78 -5.34
N LYS A 199 8.91 20.50 -5.59
CA LYS A 199 10.21 19.90 -5.29
C LYS A 199 11.11 20.03 -6.50
N GLU A 200 12.30 20.55 -6.25
CA GLU A 200 13.36 20.53 -7.24
C GLU A 200 13.66 19.11 -7.71
N ILE A 201 13.61 18.92 -9.03
CA ILE A 201 14.01 17.66 -9.66
C ILE A 201 15.53 17.52 -9.49
N LYS A 202 15.95 16.33 -9.04
CA LYS A 202 17.35 16.12 -8.67
C LYS A 202 18.27 16.06 -9.91
N PRO A 203 19.52 16.57 -9.82
CA PRO A 203 20.43 16.61 -10.97
C PRO A 203 20.66 15.25 -11.63
N ASP A 204 20.73 14.17 -10.85
CA ASP A 204 20.84 12.80 -11.35
C ASP A 204 19.66 12.39 -12.23
N ILE A 205 18.45 12.87 -11.91
CA ILE A 205 17.26 12.63 -12.73
C ILE A 205 17.33 13.42 -14.04
N ILE A 206 17.77 14.68 -13.98
CA ILE A 206 17.89 15.54 -15.16
C ILE A 206 18.90 14.93 -16.14
N GLU A 207 20.06 14.49 -15.65
CA GLU A 207 21.08 13.84 -16.47
C GLU A 207 20.57 12.52 -17.07
N ARG A 208 19.89 11.68 -16.28
CA ARG A 208 19.31 10.42 -16.76
C ARG A 208 18.24 10.64 -17.81
N ALA A 209 17.37 11.63 -17.61
CA ALA A 209 16.33 12.01 -18.55
C ALA A 209 16.92 12.49 -19.90
N ALA A 210 18.01 13.27 -19.87
CA ALA A 210 18.70 13.74 -21.08
C ALA A 210 19.33 12.60 -21.90
N LYS A 211 19.70 11.49 -21.24
CA LYS A 211 20.27 10.29 -21.87
C LYS A 211 19.21 9.22 -22.19
N ALA A 212 17.96 9.41 -21.78
CA ALA A 212 16.91 8.43 -21.95
C ALA A 212 16.43 8.37 -23.42
N VAL A 213 16.17 7.16 -23.91
CA VAL A 213 15.54 6.95 -25.22
C VAL A 213 14.01 6.98 -25.04
N PRO A 214 13.26 7.68 -25.91
CA PRO A 214 11.80 7.66 -25.88
C PRO A 214 11.25 6.24 -25.86
N LYS A 215 10.28 5.99 -24.98
CA LYS A 215 9.68 4.68 -24.78
C LYS A 215 8.16 4.77 -24.90
N LYS A 216 7.57 3.86 -25.68
CA LYS A 216 6.11 3.69 -25.75
C LYS A 216 5.55 3.15 -24.42
N PRO A 217 4.34 3.57 -24.02
CA PRO A 217 3.60 3.01 -22.87
C PRO A 217 3.62 1.48 -22.80
#